data_AF-A0A3C0L4W6-F1
#
_entry.id   AF-A0A3C0L4W6-F1
#
_cell.length_a   1.000
_cell.length_b   1.000
_cell.length_c   1.000
_cell.angle_alpha   90.00
_cell.angle_beta   90.00
_cell.angle_gamma   90.00
#
_symmetry.space_group_name_H-M   'P 1'
#
loop_
_entity.id
_entity.type
_entity.pdbx_description
1 polymer ?
#
loop_
_entity_poly.entity_id
_entity_poly.type
_entity_poly.pdbx_seq_one_letter_code
_entity_poly.pdbx_strand_id
1 'polypeptide(L)' 'MDLAYTTEQDMLAESIQRFIATEYDLTTRKNLVASDLGYSTQHWQTFAELGWLGMSIPEAYGGLGGDLVDTMIMFE' A
#
# COMPACT_ATOMS: atom_id res chain seq x y z
N MET A 1 -15.55 8.38 -21.67
CA MET A 1 -14.53 8.32 -20.62
C MET A 1 -14.77 7.02 -19.90
N ASP A 2 -13.85 6.08 -20.05
CA ASP A 2 -13.88 4.87 -19.22
C ASP A 2 -13.30 5.24 -17.86
N LEU A 3 -14.04 4.91 -16.80
CA LEU A 3 -13.71 5.22 -15.41
C LEU A 3 -13.36 3.96 -14.62
N ALA A 4 -13.39 2.79 -15.28
CA ALA A 4 -12.96 1.55 -14.66
C ALA A 4 -11.44 1.56 -14.45
N TYR A 5 -11.01 0.93 -13.36
CA TYR A 5 -9.61 0.62 -13.15
C TYR A 5 -9.10 -0.32 -14.24
N THR A 6 -7.79 -0.21 -14.51
CA THR A 6 -7.08 -1.23 -15.27
C THR A 6 -6.98 -2.51 -14.46
N THR A 7 -6.67 -3.63 -15.11
CA THR A 7 -6.46 -4.92 -14.42
C THR A 7 -5.37 -4.80 -13.34
N GLU A 8 -4.29 -4.07 -13.63
CA GLU A 8 -3.18 -3.84 -12.71
C GLU A 8 -3.61 -3.03 -11.48
N GLN A 9 -4.46 -2.03 -11.69
CA GLN A 9 -5.04 -1.20 -10.63
C GLN A 9 -6.01 -1.99 -9.74
N ASP A 10 -6.86 -2.83 -10.34
CA ASP A 10 -7.73 -3.74 -9.59
C ASP A 10 -6.90 -4.71 -8.74
N MET A 11 -5.84 -5.29 -9.31
CA MET A 11 -4.94 -6.18 -8.57
C MET A 11 -4.24 -5.47 -7.41
N LEU A 12 -3.84 -4.21 -7.59
CA LEU A 12 -3.26 -3.39 -6.54
C LEU A 12 -4.27 -3.16 -5.40
N ALA A 13 -5.49 -2.72 -5.74
CA ALA A 13 -6.56 -2.46 -4.79
C ALA A 13 -6.92 -3.73 -3.98
N GLU A 14 -7.09 -4.87 -4.65
CA GLU A 14 -7.37 -6.15 -4.01
C GLU A 14 -6.24 -6.58 -3.04
N SER A 15 -4.98 -6.34 -3.43
CA SER A 15 -3.82 -6.67 -2.60
C SER A 15 -3.80 -5.85 -1.30
N ILE A 16 -4.09 -4.54 -1.39
CA ILE A 16 -4.19 -3.64 -0.24
C ILE A 16 -5.34 -4.06 0.67
N GLN A 17 -6.54 -4.27 0.11
CA GLN A 17 -7.72 -4.69 0.86
C GLN A 17 -7.47 -6.00 1.61
N ARG A 18 -6.82 -6.97 0.95
CA ARG A 18 -6.46 -8.25 1.57
C ARG A 18 -5.51 -8.05 2.74
N PHE A 19 -4.45 -7.26 2.57
CA PHE A 19 -3.50 -6.97 3.65
C PHE A 19 -4.19 -6.33 4.85
N ILE A 20 -5.06 -5.34 4.63
CA ILE A 20 -5.79 -4.68 5.72
C ILE A 20 -6.69 -5.68 6.45
N ALA A 21 -7.41 -6.53 5.70
CA ALA A 21 -8.31 -7.52 6.26
C ALA A 21 -7.59 -8.61 7.07
N THR A 22 -6.36 -8.99 6.71
CA THR A 22 -5.64 -10.10 7.37
C THR A 22 -4.65 -9.63 8.43
N GLU A 23 -3.92 -8.54 8.19
CA GLU A 23 -2.78 -8.11 9.03
C GLU A 23 -3.02 -6.80 9.78
N TYR A 24 -4.12 -6.08 9.50
CA TYR A 24 -4.32 -4.72 10.01
C TYR A 24 -5.69 -4.48 10.63
N ASP A 25 -6.13 -5.43 11.46
CA ASP A 25 -7.35 -5.28 12.24
C ASP A 25 -7.26 -4.12 13.27
N LEU A 26 -8.41 -3.71 13.79
CA LEU A 26 -8.49 -2.56 14.70
C LEU A 26 -7.68 -2.77 15.99
N THR A 27 -7.59 -4.01 16.49
CA THR A 27 -6.84 -4.33 17.70
C THR A 27 -5.34 -4.19 17.47
N THR A 28 -4.83 -4.76 16.39
CA THR A 28 -3.44 -4.64 15.95
C THR A 28 -3.08 -3.19 15.73
N ARG A 29 -3.94 -2.43 15.03
CA ARG A 29 -3.74 -0.99 14.84
C ARG A 29 -3.60 -0.24 16.16
N LYS A 30 -4.50 -0.46 17.12
CA LYS A 30 -4.46 0.21 18.44
C LYS A 30 -3.17 -0.10 19.18
N ASN A 31 -2.74 -1.36 19.18
CA ASN A 31 -1.50 -1.77 19.83
C ASN A 31 -0.28 -1.11 19.18
N LEU A 32 -0.23 -1.04 17.84
CA LEU A 32 0.86 -0.39 17.12
C LEU A 32 0.93 1.12 17.40
N VAL A 33 -0.21 1.83 17.40
CA VAL A 33 -0.27 3.27 17.75
C VAL A 33 0.26 3.52 19.15
N ALA A 34 -0.03 2.63 20.10
CA ALA A 34 0.41 2.75 21.49
C ALA A 34 1.87 2.32 21.72
N SER A 35 2.52 1.71 20.74
CA SER A 35 3.94 1.31 20.83
C SER A 35 4.87 2.52 20.71
N ASP A 36 6.11 2.39 21.18
CA ASP A 36 7.12 3.45 21.11
C ASP A 36 7.36 3.97 19.68
N LEU A 37 7.25 3.10 18.66
CA LEU A 37 7.41 3.48 17.26
C LEU A 37 6.12 4.03 16.63
N GLY A 38 4.94 3.69 17.16
CA GLY A 38 3.64 4.07 16.60
C GLY A 38 3.22 3.32 15.32
N TYR A 39 4.09 2.45 14.80
CA TYR A 39 3.88 1.64 13.60
C TYR A 39 4.64 0.29 13.66
N SER A 40 4.28 -0.64 12.77
CA SER A 40 4.95 -1.94 12.65
C SER A 40 6.09 -1.86 11.64
N THR A 41 7.33 -2.09 12.09
CA THR A 41 8.48 -2.22 11.19
C THR A 41 8.34 -3.39 10.23
N GLN A 42 7.70 -4.47 10.67
CA GLN A 42 7.40 -5.64 9.85
C GLN A 42 6.43 -5.30 8.71
N HIS A 43 5.38 -4.52 8.97
CA HIS A 43 4.44 -4.13 7.91
C HIS A 43 5.12 -3.22 6.88
N TRP A 44 5.95 -2.27 7.33
CA TRP A 44 6.75 -1.43 6.43
C TRP A 44 7.71 -2.26 5.56
N GLN A 45 8.31 -3.30 6.12
CA GLN A 45 9.13 -4.24 5.36
C GLN A 45 8.30 -4.99 4.30
N THR A 46 7.11 -5.47 4.67
CA THR A 46 6.18 -6.09 3.72
C THR A 46 5.78 -5.13 2.60
N PHE A 47 5.51 -3.85 2.91
CA PHE A 47 5.19 -2.85 1.89
C PHE A 47 6.35 -2.62 0.92
N ALA A 48 7.58 -2.64 1.42
CA ALA A 48 8.78 -2.54 0.58
C ALA A 48 8.93 -3.77 -0.34
N GLU A 49 8.69 -4.98 0.18
CA GLU A 49 8.75 -6.23 -0.58
C GLU A 49 7.67 -6.33 -1.66
N LEU A 50 6.48 -5.77 -1.40
CA LEU A 50 5.39 -5.65 -2.36
C LEU A 50 5.59 -4.51 -3.37
N GLY A 51 6.64 -3.69 -3.22
CA GLY A 51 6.93 -2.55 -4.09
C GLY A 51 6.05 -1.32 -3.88
N TRP A 52 5.13 -1.36 -2.90
CA TRP A 52 4.16 -0.30 -2.64
C TRP A 52 4.79 1.04 -2.32
N LEU A 53 5.91 1.03 -1.58
CA LEU A 53 6.63 2.25 -1.21
C LEU A 53 7.30 2.96 -2.40
N GLY A 54 7.49 2.24 -3.50
CA GLY A 54 8.05 2.76 -4.75
C GLY A 54 6.99 3.13 -5.79
N MET A 55 5.70 2.95 -5.51
CA MET A 55 4.61 3.08 -6.49
C MET A 55 4.66 4.41 -7.24
N SER A 56 4.66 5.52 -6.50
CA SER A 56 4.67 6.89 -7.04
C SER A 56 6.07 7.43 -7.34
N ILE A 57 7.11 6.62 -7.14
CA ILE A 57 8.50 7.03 -7.35
C ILE A 57 8.88 6.73 -8.81
N PRO A 58 9.50 7.68 -9.54
CA PRO A 58 9.94 7.41 -10.92
C PRO A 58 10.96 6.26 -11.00
N GLU A 59 10.91 5.50 -12.09
CA GLU A 59 11.84 4.38 -12.34
C GLU A 59 13.32 4.79 -12.29
N ALA A 60 13.65 6.03 -12.69
CA ALA A 60 15.00 6.58 -12.61
C ALA A 60 15.58 6.62 -11.18
N TYR A 61 14.73 6.52 -10.16
CA TYR A 61 15.10 6.44 -8.75
C TYR A 61 14.82 5.05 -8.14
N GLY A 62 14.54 4.04 -8.98
CA GLY A 62 14.24 2.67 -8.55
C GLY A 62 12.79 2.45 -8.11
N GLY A 63 11.87 3.35 -8.47
CA GLY A 63 10.43 3.16 -8.25
C GLY A 63 9.71 2.49 -9.42
N LEU A 64 8.38 2.48 -9.36
CA LEU A 64 7.51 1.83 -10.35
C LEU A 64 6.91 2.81 -11.37
N GLY A 65 7.08 4.12 -11.18
CA GLY A 65 6.58 5.13 -12.12
C GLY A 65 5.05 5.19 -12.25
N GLY A 66 4.33 4.73 -11.23
CA GLY A 66 2.86 4.73 -11.18
C GLY A 66 2.29 6.14 -11.28
N ASP A 67 1.07 6.23 -11.80
CA ASP A 67 0.41 7.49 -12.05
C ASP A 67 -0.39 7.99 -10.83
N LEU A 68 -1.20 9.02 -11.04
CA LEU A 68 -2.04 9.59 -9.98
C LEU A 68 -3.09 8.58 -9.48
N VAL A 69 -3.65 7.75 -10.36
CA VAL A 69 -4.67 6.76 -10.01
C VAL A 69 -4.05 5.65 -9.17
N ASP A 70 -2.87 5.14 -9.56
CA ASP A 70 -2.14 4.13 -8.78
C ASP A 70 -1.80 4.65 -7.37
N THR A 71 -1.39 5.92 -7.30
CA THR A 71 -1.12 6.59 -6.02
C THR A 71 -2.39 6.75 -5.20
N MET A 72 -3.52 7.10 -5.82
CA MET A 72 -4.80 7.23 -5.11
C MET A 72 -5.28 5.90 -4.55
N ILE A 73 -5.14 4.80 -5.30
CA ILE A 73 -5.49 3.46 -4.84
C ILE A 73 -4.68 3.07 -3.59
N MET A 74 -3.42 3.50 -3.48
CA MET A 74 -2.59 3.28 -2.29
C MET A 74 -3.11 3.98 -1.02
N PHE A 75 -3.89 5.06 -1.16
CA PHE A 75 -4.36 5.89 -0.05
C PHE A 75 -5.86 5.75 0.27
N GLU A 76 -6.60 4.99 -0.52
CA GLU A 76 -8.03 4.67 -0.32
C GLU A 76 -8.24 3.72 0.87
#